data_AF-A0A951XD26-F1
#
_entry.id   AF-A0A951XD26-F1
#
_cell.length_a   1.000
_cell.length_b   1.000
_cell.length_c   1.000
_cell.angle_alpha   90.00
_cell.angle_beta   90.00
_cell.angle_gamma   90.00
#
_symmetry.space_group_name_H-M   'P 1'
#
loop_
_entity.id
_entity.type
_entity.pdbx_description
1 polymer ?
#
loop_
_entity_poly.entity_id
_entity_poly.type
_entity_poly.pdbx_seq_one_letter_code
_entity_poly.pdbx_strand_id
1 'polypeptide(L)'
;MEIFKSGNPTLSEKMFQSTTTVNREDVMTVRGTLNKFGFLFLMVMATAFYSWYSFSKGVDVTSYMWGGAIGGLIVAFVIIFKKTWAPFLAPAYALLEGLFVGAISAYYNHIFEAKAPYIITQAVGLTFGVAIAMYILYSMRIIKATETFKSVIITATAGIAIFYLISIVLR
;
A
#
# COMPACT_ATOMS: atom_id res chain seq x y z
N MET A 1 -51.82 -9.06 4.10
CA MET A 1 -50.60 -9.71 4.65
C MET A 1 -50.17 -8.97 5.91
N GLU A 2 -50.90 -9.12 7.03
CA GLU A 2 -50.56 -8.45 8.30
C GLU A 2 -49.92 -9.39 9.34
N ILE A 3 -49.75 -10.68 9.00
CA ILE A 3 -49.32 -11.74 9.92
C ILE A 3 -47.84 -11.72 10.30
N PHE A 4 -47.04 -10.78 9.79
CA PHE A 4 -45.59 -10.69 10.09
C PHE A 4 -45.16 -9.40 10.79
N LYS A 5 -46.09 -8.56 11.26
CA LYS A 5 -45.75 -7.36 12.03
C LYS A 5 -45.53 -7.72 13.51
N SER A 6 -44.38 -8.34 13.79
CA SER A 6 -43.94 -8.57 15.17
C SER A 6 -43.63 -7.23 15.84
N GLY A 7 -44.22 -6.97 17.02
CA GLY A 7 -43.91 -5.80 17.86
C GLY A 7 -42.53 -5.86 18.52
N ASN A 8 -41.78 -6.95 18.30
CA ASN A 8 -40.44 -7.14 18.83
C ASN A 8 -39.39 -6.51 17.90
N PRO A 9 -38.62 -5.49 18.35
CA PRO A 9 -37.64 -4.79 17.53
C PRO A 9 -36.59 -5.70 16.87
N THR A 10 -36.23 -6.81 17.53
CA THR A 10 -35.24 -7.78 17.02
C THR A 10 -35.78 -8.70 15.92
N LEU A 11 -37.10 -8.89 15.83
CA LEU A 11 -37.76 -9.71 14.79
C LEU A 11 -38.53 -8.83 13.78
N SER A 12 -38.18 -7.55 13.70
CA SER A 12 -38.80 -6.64 12.74
C SER A 12 -38.33 -6.94 11.31
N GLU A 13 -39.22 -6.71 10.35
CA GLU A 13 -38.95 -6.91 8.92
C GLU A 13 -37.74 -6.11 8.43
N LYS A 14 -37.44 -4.96 9.05
CA LYS A 14 -36.20 -4.18 8.80
C LYS A 14 -34.92 -4.97 9.12
N MET A 15 -34.90 -5.72 10.22
CA MET A 15 -33.71 -6.52 10.60
C MET A 15 -33.51 -7.71 9.66
N PHE A 16 -34.60 -8.32 9.20
CA PHE A 16 -34.56 -9.39 8.20
C PHE A 16 -34.20 -8.87 6.80
N GLN A 17 -34.69 -7.69 6.41
CA GLN A 17 -34.27 -7.02 5.18
C GLN A 17 -32.80 -6.64 5.23
N SER A 18 -32.26 -6.10 6.34
CA SER A 18 -30.81 -5.86 6.46
C SER A 18 -29.95 -7.14 6.40
N THR A 19 -30.51 -8.30 6.74
CA THR A 19 -29.80 -9.59 6.67
C THR A 19 -29.91 -10.25 5.28
N THR A 20 -31.04 -10.08 4.58
CA THR A 20 -31.22 -10.58 3.20
C THR A 20 -30.67 -9.64 2.13
N THR A 21 -30.62 -8.33 2.42
CA THR A 21 -29.92 -7.29 1.64
C THR A 21 -28.57 -6.96 2.27
N VAL A 22 -27.80 -7.98 2.65
CA VAL A 22 -26.34 -7.81 2.68
C VAL A 22 -25.94 -7.59 1.22
N ASN A 23 -25.97 -6.33 0.79
CA ASN A 23 -25.46 -5.90 -0.50
C ASN A 23 -24.02 -6.42 -0.57
N ARG A 24 -23.78 -7.41 -1.43
CA ARG A 24 -22.45 -7.98 -1.69
C ARG A 24 -21.45 -6.92 -2.19
N GLU A 25 -21.91 -5.70 -2.47
CA GLU A 25 -21.10 -4.53 -2.80
C GLU A 25 -20.24 -4.04 -1.62
N ASP A 26 -20.67 -4.26 -0.37
CA ASP A 26 -19.94 -3.77 0.83
C ASP A 26 -18.95 -4.80 1.42
N VAL A 27 -18.83 -6.00 0.85
CA VAL A 27 -17.89 -7.01 1.35
C VAL A 27 -16.53 -6.93 0.63
N MET A 28 -15.44 -6.91 1.40
CA MET A 28 -14.08 -6.87 0.87
C MET A 28 -13.77 -8.16 0.10
N THR A 29 -13.56 -8.04 -1.22
CA THR A 29 -13.15 -9.18 -2.07
C THR A 29 -11.66 -9.11 -2.40
N VAL A 30 -11.00 -10.26 -2.46
CA VAL A 30 -9.58 -10.35 -2.86
C VAL A 30 -9.35 -9.71 -4.23
N ARG A 31 -10.26 -9.94 -5.19
CA ARG A 31 -10.17 -9.38 -6.55
C ARG A 31 -10.36 -7.86 -6.55
N GLY A 32 -11.30 -7.34 -5.75
CA GLY A 32 -11.50 -5.90 -5.60
C GLY A 32 -10.29 -5.22 -4.96
N THR A 33 -9.71 -5.82 -3.93
CA THR A 33 -8.49 -5.31 -3.28
C THR A 33 -7.30 -5.34 -4.23
N LEU A 34 -7.11 -6.42 -5.01
CA LEU A 34 -6.05 -6.49 -6.02
C LEU A 34 -6.20 -5.37 -7.07
N ASN A 35 -7.38 -5.15 -7.62
CA ASN A 35 -7.58 -4.07 -8.60
C ASN A 35 -7.30 -2.68 -8.01
N LYS A 36 -7.77 -2.41 -6.78
CA LYS A 36 -7.50 -1.14 -6.08
C LYS A 36 -6.00 -0.96 -5.81
N PHE A 37 -5.33 -2.01 -5.32
CA PHE A 37 -3.89 -2.00 -5.12
C PHE A 37 -3.15 -1.73 -6.43
N GLY A 38 -3.46 -2.46 -7.50
CA GLY A 38 -2.80 -2.29 -8.80
C GLY A 38 -2.96 -0.87 -9.35
N PHE A 39 -4.15 -0.29 -9.23
CA PHE A 39 -4.40 1.09 -9.64
C PHE A 39 -3.57 2.10 -8.83
N LEU A 40 -3.57 1.99 -7.50
CA LEU A 40 -2.79 2.88 -6.63
C LEU A 40 -1.29 2.70 -6.84
N PHE A 41 -0.83 1.46 -6.99
CA PHE A 41 0.58 1.13 -7.24
C PHE A 41 1.07 1.72 -8.56
N LEU A 42 0.26 1.67 -9.62
CA LEU A 42 0.57 2.32 -10.90
C LEU A 42 0.72 3.84 -10.73
N MET A 43 -0.16 4.49 -9.95
CA MET A 43 -0.06 5.92 -9.66
C MET A 43 1.23 6.29 -8.91
N VAL A 44 1.62 5.50 -7.91
CA VAL A 44 2.90 5.67 -7.20
C VAL A 44 4.06 5.54 -8.18
N MET A 45 4.08 4.50 -9.02
CA MET A 45 5.15 4.30 -10.00
C MET A 45 5.23 5.45 -11.00
N ALA A 46 4.09 5.89 -11.56
CA ALA A 46 4.05 6.96 -12.54
C ALA A 46 4.66 8.26 -11.99
N THR A 47 4.31 8.61 -10.75
CA THR A 47 4.83 9.81 -10.09
C THR A 47 6.29 9.66 -9.64
N ALA A 48 6.70 8.45 -9.21
CA ALA A 48 8.09 8.17 -8.90
C ALA A 48 8.99 8.30 -10.15
N PHE A 49 8.58 7.74 -11.29
CA PHE A 49 9.28 7.91 -12.57
C PHE A 49 9.28 9.37 -13.03
N TYR A 50 8.16 10.08 -12.86
CA TYR A 50 8.08 11.51 -13.19
C TYR A 50 9.06 12.35 -12.36
N SER A 51 9.19 12.06 -11.07
CA SER A 51 10.16 12.73 -10.20
C SER A 51 11.59 12.47 -10.66
N TRP A 52 11.91 11.24 -11.08
CA TRP A 52 13.23 10.88 -11.60
C TRP A 52 13.54 11.58 -12.93
N TYR A 53 12.55 11.64 -13.82
CA TYR A 53 12.65 12.33 -15.09
C TYR A 53 12.85 13.84 -14.90
N SER A 54 12.14 14.43 -13.93
CA SER A 54 12.28 15.84 -13.57
C SER A 54 13.65 16.15 -12.96
N PHE A 55 14.18 15.24 -12.13
CA PHE A 55 15.55 15.34 -11.61
C PHE A 55 16.58 15.33 -12.74
N SER A 56 16.44 14.42 -13.71
CA SER A 56 17.33 14.33 -14.86
C SER A 56 17.33 15.58 -15.76
N LYS A 57 16.28 16.43 -15.66
CA LYS A 57 16.20 17.73 -16.35
C LYS A 57 16.82 18.89 -15.58
N GLY A 58 17.37 18.64 -14.39
CA GLY A 58 17.98 19.68 -13.54
C GLY A 58 16.97 20.54 -12.78
N VAL A 59 15.73 20.08 -12.61
CA VAL A 59 14.73 20.76 -11.77
C VAL A 59 15.03 20.45 -10.30
N ASP A 60 14.89 21.44 -9.41
CA ASP A 60 15.01 21.23 -7.97
C ASP A 60 13.92 20.30 -7.43
N VAL A 61 14.31 19.06 -7.17
CA VAL A 61 13.40 18.00 -6.70
C VAL A 61 13.14 18.06 -5.19
N THR A 62 13.84 18.94 -4.48
CA THR A 62 13.61 19.26 -3.05
C THR A 62 12.18 19.76 -2.79
N SER A 63 11.61 20.53 -3.72
CA SER A 63 10.21 21.00 -3.61
C SER A 63 9.21 19.84 -3.73
N TYR A 64 9.46 18.88 -4.61
CA TYR A 64 8.63 17.67 -4.74
C TYR A 64 8.80 16.72 -3.55
N MET A 65 10.00 16.65 -2.97
CA MET A 65 10.27 15.86 -1.77
C MET A 65 9.49 16.38 -0.56
N TRP A 66 9.61 17.68 -0.25
CA TRP A 66 8.89 18.27 0.88
C TRP A 66 7.38 18.36 0.63
N GLY A 67 6.98 18.70 -0.60
CA GLY A 67 5.57 18.74 -0.99
C GLY A 67 4.91 17.35 -0.93
N GLY A 68 5.61 16.31 -1.37
CA GLY A 68 5.15 14.92 -1.28
C GLY A 68 5.11 14.43 0.16
N ALA A 69 6.14 14.69 0.97
CA ALA A 69 6.18 14.28 2.37
C ALA A 69 5.08 14.96 3.21
N ILE A 70 4.98 16.28 3.14
CA ILE A 70 4.00 17.05 3.93
C ILE A 70 2.59 16.81 3.39
N GLY A 71 2.43 16.84 2.06
CA GLY A 71 1.15 16.58 1.42
C GLY A 71 0.63 15.16 1.68
N GLY A 72 1.49 14.15 1.53
CA GLY A 72 1.18 12.75 1.82
C GLY A 72 0.78 12.55 3.28
N LEU A 73 1.54 13.12 4.21
CA LEU A 73 1.26 13.07 5.64
C LEU A 73 -0.09 13.71 6.00
N ILE A 74 -0.40 14.90 5.46
CA ILE A 74 -1.69 15.56 5.68
C ILE A 74 -2.83 14.69 5.17
N VAL A 75 -2.72 14.17 3.95
CA VAL A 75 -3.75 13.31 3.35
C VAL A 75 -3.92 12.02 4.18
N ALA A 76 -2.83 11.43 4.67
CA ALA A 76 -2.88 10.27 5.56
C ALA A 76 -3.67 10.58 6.84
N PHE A 77 -3.39 11.71 7.50
CA PHE A 77 -4.15 12.14 8.67
C PHE A 77 -5.64 12.35 8.35
N VAL A 78 -5.96 12.99 7.23
CA VAL A 78 -7.36 13.17 6.80
C VAL A 78 -8.06 11.82 6.62
N ILE A 79 -7.40 10.83 6.01
CA ILE A 79 -7.96 9.49 5.82
C ILE A 79 -8.18 8.78 7.17
N ILE A 80 -7.25 8.92 8.12
CA ILE A 80 -7.36 8.32 9.45
C ILE A 80 -8.61 8.83 10.18
N PHE A 81 -8.87 10.14 10.14
CA PHE A 81 -10.02 10.75 10.80
C PHE A 81 -11.32 10.59 10.00
N LYS A 82 -11.27 10.60 8.66
CA LYS A 82 -12.43 10.44 7.76
C LYS A 82 -12.25 9.28 6.78
N LYS A 83 -12.40 8.06 7.29
CA LYS A 83 -12.28 6.81 6.51
C LYS A 83 -13.24 6.72 5.33
N THR A 84 -14.40 7.39 5.38
CA THR A 84 -15.39 7.40 4.29
C THR A 84 -14.87 8.08 3.02
N TRP A 85 -13.85 8.95 3.13
CA TRP A 85 -13.27 9.67 2.00
C TRP A 85 -12.06 8.96 1.40
N ALA A 86 -11.66 7.81 1.96
CA ALA A 86 -10.54 7.01 1.49
C ALA A 86 -10.60 6.67 -0.01
N PRO A 87 -11.76 6.36 -0.64
CA PRO A 87 -11.80 6.06 -2.07
C PRO A 87 -11.31 7.20 -2.97
N PHE A 88 -11.53 8.45 -2.56
CA PHE A 88 -11.15 9.65 -3.33
C PHE A 88 -9.77 10.17 -2.95
N LEU A 89 -9.40 10.07 -1.67
CA LEU A 89 -8.10 10.55 -1.17
C LEU A 89 -6.97 9.55 -1.40
N ALA A 90 -7.23 8.25 -1.53
CA ALA A 90 -6.19 7.25 -1.74
C ALA A 90 -5.41 7.45 -3.06
N PRO A 91 -6.04 7.77 -4.21
CA PRO A 91 -5.31 8.14 -5.42
C PRO A 91 -4.40 9.37 -5.23
N ALA A 92 -4.91 10.41 -4.57
CA ALA A 92 -4.12 11.62 -4.28
C ALA A 92 -2.92 11.30 -3.36
N TYR A 93 -3.14 10.48 -2.33
CA TYR A 93 -2.08 9.99 -1.45
C TYR A 93 -1.02 9.21 -2.22
N ALA A 94 -1.43 8.28 -3.09
CA ALA A 94 -0.52 7.49 -3.91
C ALA A 94 0.36 8.36 -4.81
N LEU A 95 -0.19 9.41 -5.42
CA LEU A 95 0.58 10.35 -6.23
C LEU A 95 1.60 11.14 -5.39
N LEU A 96 1.20 11.63 -4.23
CA LEU A 96 2.09 12.41 -3.34
C LEU A 96 3.22 11.55 -2.78
N GLU A 97 2.92 10.33 -2.35
CA GLU A 97 3.92 9.36 -1.89
C GLU A 97 4.88 8.95 -3.01
N GLY A 98 4.38 8.72 -4.23
CA GLY A 98 5.25 8.40 -5.36
C GLY A 98 6.20 9.55 -5.72
N LEU A 99 5.73 10.80 -5.66
CA LEU A 99 6.60 11.97 -5.80
C LEU A 99 7.65 12.01 -4.69
N PHE A 100 7.27 11.80 -3.43
CA PHE A 100 8.20 11.81 -2.32
C PHE A 100 9.29 10.74 -2.45
N VAL A 101 8.89 9.49 -2.68
CA VAL A 101 9.80 8.33 -2.79
C VAL A 101 10.68 8.43 -4.03
N GLY A 102 10.15 8.92 -5.16
CA GLY A 102 10.96 9.16 -6.36
C GLY A 102 11.96 10.29 -6.15
N ALA A 103 11.54 11.38 -5.50
CA ALA A 103 12.36 12.55 -5.24
C ALA A 103 13.53 12.24 -4.31
N ILE A 104 13.25 11.58 -3.19
CA ILE A 104 14.27 11.22 -2.20
C ILE A 104 15.29 10.23 -2.79
N SER A 105 14.83 9.28 -3.60
CA SER A 105 15.69 8.29 -4.24
C SER A 105 16.62 8.94 -5.27
N ALA A 106 16.13 9.87 -6.09
CA ALA A 106 16.96 10.61 -7.04
C ALA A 106 17.97 11.52 -6.33
N TYR A 107 17.53 12.22 -5.27
CA TYR A 107 18.39 13.08 -4.46
C TYR A 107 19.54 12.31 -3.81
N TYR A 108 19.25 11.18 -3.17
CA TYR A 108 20.28 10.33 -2.60
C TYR A 108 21.19 9.70 -3.65
N ASN A 109 20.66 9.37 -4.84
CA ASN A 109 21.49 8.83 -5.93
C ASN A 109 22.58 9.82 -6.36
N HIS A 110 22.26 11.12 -6.39
CA HIS A 110 23.25 12.16 -6.69
C HIS A 110 24.28 12.34 -5.57
N ILE A 111 23.86 12.32 -4.30
CA ILE A 111 24.80 12.46 -3.16
C ILE A 111 25.77 11.28 -3.07
N PHE A 112 25.27 10.06 -3.28
CA PHE A 112 26.04 8.84 -3.11
C PHE A 112 26.74 8.36 -4.38
N GLU A 113 26.62 9.10 -5.49
CA GLU A 113 27.21 8.74 -6.79
C GLU A 113 28.72 8.47 -6.68
N ALA A 114 29.43 9.26 -5.88
CA ALA A 114 30.88 9.13 -5.68
C ALA A 114 31.30 7.87 -4.89
N LYS A 115 30.43 7.28 -4.08
CA LYS A 115 30.74 6.11 -3.23
C LYS A 115 30.12 4.81 -3.76
N ALA A 116 28.95 4.90 -4.37
CA ALA A 116 28.10 3.76 -4.70
C ALA A 116 27.21 4.10 -5.91
N PRO A 117 27.77 4.14 -7.12
CA PRO A 117 27.01 4.49 -8.31
C PRO A 117 25.93 3.42 -8.58
N TYR A 118 24.74 3.87 -9.00
CA TYR A 118 23.61 3.05 -9.44
C TYR A 118 22.94 2.11 -8.41
N ILE A 119 23.44 2.00 -7.18
CA ILE A 119 22.87 1.10 -6.16
C ILE A 119 21.41 1.45 -5.87
N ILE A 120 21.08 2.74 -5.79
CA ILE A 120 19.74 3.19 -5.43
C ILE A 120 18.75 2.90 -6.55
N THR A 121 19.13 3.16 -7.81
CA THR A 121 18.29 2.81 -8.98
C THR A 121 18.03 1.31 -9.06
N GLN A 122 19.03 0.47 -8.77
CA GLN A 122 18.86 -0.98 -8.71
C GLN A 122 17.95 -1.42 -7.56
N ALA A 123 18.13 -0.87 -6.37
CA ALA A 123 17.32 -1.19 -5.19
C ALA A 123 15.84 -0.82 -5.38
N VAL A 124 15.57 0.37 -5.94
CA VAL A 124 14.21 0.82 -6.28
C VAL A 124 13.63 -0.07 -7.38
N GLY A 125 14.41 -0.37 -8.42
CA GLY A 125 14.01 -1.28 -9.49
C GLY A 125 13.64 -2.67 -9.00
N LEU A 126 14.43 -3.25 -8.09
CA LEU A 126 14.13 -4.55 -7.48
C LEU A 126 12.86 -4.49 -6.62
N THR A 127 12.64 -3.40 -5.88
CA THR A 127 11.44 -3.25 -5.06
C THR A 127 10.18 -3.22 -5.92
N PHE A 128 10.17 -2.42 -6.99
CA PHE A 128 9.05 -2.42 -7.94
C PHE A 128 8.93 -3.75 -8.69
N GLY A 129 10.04 -4.35 -9.09
CA GLY A 129 10.06 -5.65 -9.78
C GLY A 129 9.45 -6.77 -8.94
N VAL A 130 9.84 -6.88 -7.66
CA VAL A 130 9.28 -7.86 -6.73
C VAL A 130 7.80 -7.60 -6.47
N ALA A 131 7.40 -6.34 -6.30
CA ALA A 131 5.99 -5.98 -6.12
C ALA A 131 5.13 -6.35 -7.34
N ILE A 132 5.61 -6.08 -8.56
CA ILE A 132 4.94 -6.47 -9.82
C ILE A 132 4.86 -7.98 -9.94
N ALA A 133 5.97 -8.69 -9.70
CA ALA A 133 6.01 -10.14 -9.76
C ALA A 133 4.99 -10.75 -8.79
N MET A 134 4.97 -10.28 -7.54
CA MET A 134 3.99 -10.73 -6.55
C MET A 134 2.55 -10.38 -6.95
N TYR A 135 2.31 -9.17 -7.45
CA TYR A 135 0.99 -8.76 -7.92
C TYR A 135 0.45 -9.70 -9.01
N ILE A 136 1.28 -10.03 -10.01
CA ILE A 136 0.93 -10.94 -11.10
C ILE A 136 0.69 -12.36 -10.56
N LEU A 137 1.59 -12.89 -9.72
CA LEU A 137 1.48 -14.24 -9.15
C LEU A 137 0.23 -14.41 -8.28
N TYR A 138 -0.13 -13.38 -7.49
CA TYR A 138 -1.36 -13.38 -6.70
C TYR A 138 -2.62 -13.18 -7.56
N SER A 139 -2.55 -12.33 -8.59
CA SER A 139 -3.66 -12.12 -9.54
C SER A 139 -4.01 -13.42 -10.28
N MET A 140 -2.99 -14.17 -10.71
CA MET A 140 -3.16 -15.50 -11.32
C MET A 140 -3.51 -16.60 -10.30
N ARG A 141 -3.57 -16.29 -8.99
CA ARG A 141 -3.81 -17.23 -7.90
C ARG A 141 -2.83 -18.41 -7.87
N ILE A 142 -1.63 -18.24 -8.41
CA ILE A 142 -0.55 -19.24 -8.37
C ILE A 142 -0.04 -19.36 -6.94
N ILE A 143 0.15 -18.21 -6.27
CA ILE A 143 0.54 -18.16 -4.86
C ILE A 143 -0.71 -17.93 -4.00
N LYS A 144 -0.84 -18.75 -2.95
CA LYS A 144 -1.87 -18.63 -1.92
C LYS A 144 -1.22 -18.74 -0.55
N ALA A 145 -1.56 -17.85 0.37
CA ALA A 145 -1.05 -17.89 1.74
C ALA A 145 -1.77 -18.99 2.54
N THR A 146 -1.28 -20.23 2.45
CA THR A 146 -1.76 -21.36 3.25
C THR A 146 -1.26 -21.26 4.70
N GLU A 147 -1.88 -22.02 5.62
CA GLU A 147 -1.42 -22.08 7.02
C GLU A 147 0.03 -22.57 7.12
N THR A 148 0.43 -23.53 6.28
CA THR A 148 1.81 -24.02 6.23
C THR A 148 2.79 -22.94 5.76
N PHE A 149 2.43 -22.19 4.71
CA PHE A 149 3.25 -21.07 4.21
C PHE A 149 3.42 -19.98 5.27
N LYS A 150 2.33 -19.59 5.94
CA LYS A 150 2.37 -18.60 7.03
C LYS A 150 3.24 -19.08 8.19
N SER A 151 3.11 -20.34 8.61
CA SER A 151 3.91 -20.92 9.70
C SER A 151 5.40 -20.90 9.39
N VAL A 152 5.79 -21.27 8.15
CA VAL A 152 7.19 -21.22 7.70
C VAL A 152 7.73 -19.80 7.72
N ILE A 153 6.99 -18.82 7.20
CA ILE A 153 7.43 -17.41 7.20
C ILE A 153 7.59 -16.90 8.63
N ILE A 154 6.60 -17.10 9.50
CA ILE A 154 6.64 -16.63 10.89
C ILE A 154 7.85 -17.23 11.61
N THR A 155 8.09 -18.54 11.44
CA THR A 155 9.22 -19.23 12.06
C THR A 155 10.56 -18.68 11.54
N ALA A 156 10.69 -18.46 10.23
CA ALA A 156 11.90 -17.90 9.63
C ALA A 156 12.16 -16.46 10.10
N THR A 157 11.13 -15.60 10.11
CA THR A 157 11.25 -14.21 10.58
C THR A 157 11.58 -14.14 12.07
N ALA A 158 10.95 -14.98 12.90
CA ALA A 158 11.23 -15.06 14.34
C ALA A 158 12.66 -15.54 14.61
N GLY A 159 13.15 -16.54 13.87
CA GLY A 159 14.52 -17.02 13.98
C GLY A 159 15.56 -15.93 13.71
N ILE A 160 15.39 -15.18 12.61
CA ILE A 160 16.27 -14.04 12.28
C ILE A 160 16.16 -12.93 13.34
N ALA A 161 14.95 -12.62 13.79
CA ALA A 161 14.73 -11.57 14.80
C ALA A 161 15.42 -11.91 16.13
N ILE A 162 15.31 -13.16 16.62
CA ILE A 162 16.00 -13.61 17.83
C ILE A 162 17.51 -13.55 17.66
N PHE A 163 18.03 -13.99 16.50
CA PHE A 163 19.45 -13.91 16.21
C PHE A 163 19.97 -12.47 16.23
N TYR A 164 19.22 -11.53 15.63
CA TYR A 164 19.55 -10.11 15.69
C TYR A 164 19.50 -9.54 17.11
N LEU A 165 18.51 -9.93 17.93
CA LEU A 165 18.46 -9.51 19.34
C LEU A 165 19.68 -10.00 20.14
N ILE A 166 20.05 -11.28 19.99
CA ILE A 166 21.24 -11.82 20.66
C ILE A 166 22.49 -11.09 20.17
N SER A 167 22.62 -10.88 18.86
CA SER A 167 23.76 -10.18 18.28
C SER A 167 23.87 -8.72 18.74
N ILE A 168 22.77 -8.05 19.05
CA ILE A 168 22.77 -6.68 19.60
C ILE A 168 23.19 -6.68 21.06
N VAL A 169 22.77 -7.65 21.87
CA VAL A 169 23.11 -7.74 23.29
C VAL A 169 24.55 -8.20 23.52
N LEU A 170 25.07 -9.08 22.65
CA LEU A 170 26.43 -9.62 22.74
C LEU A 170 27.50 -8.66 22.17
N ARG A 171 27.08 -7.60 21.49
CA ARG A 171 27.95 -6.57 20.90
C ARG A 171 28.11 -5.39 21.86
#